data_AF-A0A843E431-F1
#
_entry.id   AF-A0A843E431-F1
#
_cell.length_a   1.000
_cell.length_b   1.000
_cell.length_c   1.000
_cell.angle_alpha   90.00
_cell.angle_beta   90.00
_cell.angle_gamma   90.00
#
_symmetry.space_group_name_H-M   'P 1'
#
loop_
_entity.id
_entity.type
_entity.pdbx_description
1 polymer ?
#
loop_
_entity_poly.entity_id
_entity_poly.type
_entity_poly.pdbx_seq_one_letter_code
_entity_poly.pdbx_strand_id
1 'polypeptide(L)'
;MLDVLSRSQRARVCEYTRNELKLSTPSMIGSDPESPVWIEAKGNDRVLHVMGTDVVMESGLRTTSNSGRDTEVQVTEGIAVVRLPVQEDLSFDDSVEIVVVPNAYELRKDPRRIVDNIIRLRRAAGYNRLLYLSGLGEPSTVALLTYMGVDLFDEALPRAAGISGIRLIPEAEIATGQDESESNIRAMEEELEKIRIFIATDRLRELADQRAPSTPTSVAMLRLYDDVGYEYAEEICSFVGCRFSCNTTQALRRPDIKSYKHRMESYRKPEHKKVLLLLPCSAKKPYHISKTHKAFSSAIHTGFHDTLVQEVIVTSPLGVVPRELDAYYPANSYDIPVTGEWKPEEKAMIRKMVGDIIDQGWDSIICHLGEDYELVEGLAEMTCTVVGDSTSPASLQNLDKALRDATKGMEPVDNMIDRDAQMMNMLRFQFGDEAAKVLMDGNTHALGKFPYFKLFREDAEHKKTQLGMFTPERGGISLTIEGAQLLADAGYPVIKIMDFEMKGNLFAVGVIEADPRIHVGDEAIAVCDGKVRAIGVAAMCGREMTDLKRGIAVKVRHKVK
;
A
#
# COMPACT_ATOMS: atom_id res chain seq x y z
N MET A 1 -14.77 17.83 -15.38
CA MET A 1 -14.67 17.77 -13.89
C MET A 1 -14.50 16.33 -13.42
N LEU A 2 -13.50 16.04 -12.57
CA LEU A 2 -13.20 14.69 -12.10
C LEU A 2 -13.32 14.59 -10.58
N ASP A 3 -14.14 13.66 -10.09
CA ASP A 3 -14.28 13.32 -8.67
C ASP A 3 -13.81 11.90 -8.41
N VAL A 4 -12.87 11.71 -7.47
CA VAL A 4 -12.42 10.37 -7.05
C VAL A 4 -13.26 9.89 -5.87
N LEU A 5 -14.05 8.84 -6.09
CA LEU A 5 -14.99 8.28 -5.12
C LEU A 5 -14.33 7.24 -4.20
N SER A 6 -13.50 6.37 -4.78
CA SER A 6 -12.77 5.34 -4.03
C SER A 6 -11.45 4.99 -4.69
N ARG A 7 -10.55 4.38 -3.93
CA ARG A 7 -9.21 4.01 -4.35
C ARG A 7 -8.85 2.64 -3.79
N SER A 8 -8.05 1.92 -4.56
CA SER A 8 -7.28 0.79 -4.06
C SER A 8 -5.95 0.79 -4.78
N GLN A 9 -4.95 1.35 -4.11
CA GLN A 9 -3.67 1.68 -4.72
C GLN A 9 -3.89 2.58 -5.96
N ARG A 10 -3.29 2.27 -7.13
CA ARG A 10 -3.38 3.13 -8.35
C ARG A 10 -4.74 3.13 -9.01
N ALA A 11 -5.54 2.13 -8.70
CA ALA A 11 -6.88 2.05 -9.23
C ALA A 11 -7.82 2.96 -8.46
N ARG A 12 -8.79 3.49 -9.21
CA ARG A 12 -9.71 4.47 -8.71
C ARG A 12 -11.07 4.35 -9.40
N VAL A 13 -12.11 4.50 -8.59
CA VAL A 13 -13.44 4.78 -9.10
C VAL A 13 -13.59 6.28 -9.12
N CYS A 14 -13.72 6.84 -10.31
CA CYS A 14 -13.98 8.26 -10.51
C CYS A 14 -15.36 8.45 -11.11
N GLU A 15 -15.98 9.59 -10.83
CA GLU A 15 -17.04 10.18 -11.65
C GLU A 15 -16.44 11.35 -12.44
N TYR A 16 -16.41 11.22 -13.75
CA TYR A 16 -16.05 12.29 -14.67
C TYR A 16 -17.31 12.92 -15.25
N THR A 17 -17.44 14.24 -15.08
CA THR A 17 -18.61 15.02 -15.51
C THR A 17 -18.20 16.13 -16.47
N ARG A 18 -18.88 16.23 -17.61
CA ARG A 18 -18.78 17.34 -18.58
C ARG A 18 -20.17 17.58 -19.18
N ASN A 19 -20.63 18.83 -19.24
CA ASN A 19 -21.93 19.21 -19.82
C ASN A 19 -23.12 18.37 -19.27
N GLU A 20 -23.21 18.20 -17.94
CA GLU A 20 -24.22 17.37 -17.23
C GLU A 20 -24.15 15.85 -17.49
N LEU A 21 -23.37 15.40 -18.47
CA LEU A 21 -23.10 13.99 -18.73
C LEU A 21 -22.05 13.45 -17.77
N LYS A 22 -22.16 12.16 -17.44
CA LYS A 22 -21.32 11.47 -16.47
C LYS A 22 -20.72 10.18 -17.03
N LEU A 23 -19.50 9.87 -16.60
CA LEU A 23 -18.80 8.63 -16.88
C LEU A 23 -18.12 8.13 -15.59
N SER A 24 -18.40 6.89 -15.19
CA SER A 24 -17.79 6.26 -14.03
C SER A 24 -16.60 5.38 -14.43
N THR A 25 -15.51 5.34 -13.66
CA THR A 25 -14.32 4.52 -13.97
C THR A 25 -14.11 3.34 -13.01
N PRO A 26 -13.33 2.30 -13.40
CA PRO A 26 -12.96 2.02 -14.77
C PRO A 26 -14.18 1.68 -15.63
N SER A 27 -14.10 1.97 -16.93
CA SER A 27 -15.18 1.71 -17.90
C SER A 27 -14.66 1.32 -19.27
N MET A 28 -15.55 0.76 -20.07
CA MET A 28 -15.34 0.40 -21.47
C MET A 28 -16.11 1.38 -22.35
N ILE A 29 -15.43 1.90 -23.36
CA ILE A 29 -15.99 2.77 -24.39
C ILE A 29 -16.47 1.88 -25.55
N GLY A 30 -17.76 2.00 -25.86
CA GLY A 30 -18.41 1.27 -26.94
C GLY A 30 -18.47 2.05 -28.25
N SER A 31 -19.29 1.56 -29.17
CA SER A 31 -19.57 2.18 -30.48
C SER A 31 -20.99 2.76 -30.60
N ASP A 32 -21.77 2.77 -29.51
CA ASP A 32 -23.14 3.31 -29.47
C ASP A 32 -23.15 4.85 -29.43
N PRO A 33 -23.69 5.54 -30.46
CA PRO A 33 -23.75 7.00 -30.50
C PRO A 33 -24.63 7.64 -29.42
N GLU A 34 -25.52 6.87 -28.79
CA GLU A 34 -26.34 7.34 -27.66
C GLU A 34 -25.55 7.38 -26.34
N SER A 35 -24.38 6.74 -26.29
CA SER A 35 -23.48 6.81 -25.14
C SER A 35 -22.83 8.20 -25.06
N PRO A 36 -22.63 8.77 -23.84
CA PRO A 36 -21.89 10.02 -23.69
C PRO A 36 -20.45 9.94 -24.16
N VAL A 37 -19.86 8.73 -24.24
CA VAL A 37 -18.52 8.50 -24.77
C VAL A 37 -18.55 7.26 -25.67
N TRP A 38 -18.14 7.40 -26.92
CA TRP A 38 -18.15 6.32 -27.91
C TRP A 38 -17.12 6.54 -29.01
N ILE A 39 -16.86 5.50 -29.81
CA ILE A 39 -15.86 5.52 -30.89
C ILE A 39 -16.53 5.21 -32.23
N GLU A 40 -16.21 6.02 -33.24
CA GLU A 40 -16.62 5.85 -34.63
C GLU A 40 -15.43 5.52 -35.53
N ALA A 41 -15.65 4.67 -36.53
CA ALA A 41 -14.78 4.61 -37.70
C ALA A 41 -15.39 5.46 -38.83
N LYS A 42 -14.77 6.59 -39.17
CA LYS A 42 -15.28 7.56 -40.13
C LYS A 42 -14.31 7.72 -41.30
N GLY A 43 -14.59 7.01 -42.40
CA GLY A 43 -13.67 6.95 -43.55
C GLY A 43 -12.36 6.25 -43.17
N ASN A 44 -11.24 6.98 -43.24
CA ASN A 44 -9.92 6.48 -42.83
C ASN A 44 -9.57 6.81 -41.37
N ASP A 45 -10.46 7.53 -40.67
CA ASP A 45 -10.20 8.05 -39.34
C ASP A 45 -10.91 7.22 -38.27
N ARG A 46 -10.29 7.15 -37.08
CA ARG A 46 -10.96 6.68 -35.87
C ARG A 46 -11.21 7.88 -34.97
N VAL A 47 -12.48 8.17 -34.72
CA VAL A 47 -12.93 9.35 -33.97
C VAL A 47 -13.45 8.91 -32.61
N LEU A 48 -12.94 9.52 -31.55
CA LEU A 48 -13.46 9.39 -30.19
C LEU A 48 -14.39 10.58 -29.93
N HIS A 49 -15.64 10.27 -29.60
CA HIS A 49 -16.63 11.24 -29.18
C HIS A 49 -16.68 11.26 -27.66
N VAL A 50 -16.44 12.42 -27.04
CA VAL A 50 -16.47 12.59 -25.59
C VAL A 50 -17.38 13.75 -25.25
N MET A 51 -18.61 13.44 -24.81
CA MET A 51 -19.57 14.40 -24.25
C MET A 51 -19.74 15.67 -25.12
N GLY A 52 -19.80 15.48 -26.44
CA GLY A 52 -19.95 16.53 -27.45
C GLY A 52 -18.67 16.97 -28.16
N THR A 53 -17.50 16.45 -27.77
CA THR A 53 -16.21 16.76 -28.43
C THR A 53 -15.78 15.61 -29.34
N ASP A 54 -15.47 15.94 -30.59
CA ASP A 54 -14.95 14.99 -31.58
C ASP A 54 -13.42 15.05 -31.63
N VAL A 55 -12.77 13.93 -31.35
CA VAL A 55 -11.31 13.81 -31.32
C VAL A 55 -10.86 12.75 -32.30
N VAL A 56 -10.13 13.16 -33.34
CA VAL A 56 -9.49 12.22 -34.27
C VAL A 56 -8.35 11.53 -33.54
N MET A 57 -8.55 10.27 -33.15
CA MET A 57 -7.53 9.46 -32.47
C MET A 57 -6.43 9.03 -33.45
N GLU A 58 -6.83 8.65 -34.65
CA GLU A 58 -5.92 8.22 -35.72
C GLU A 58 -6.49 8.69 -37.07
N SER A 59 -5.61 9.15 -37.95
CA SER A 59 -5.92 9.45 -39.35
C SER A 59 -4.81 8.95 -40.28
N GLY A 60 -5.18 8.51 -41.48
CA GLY A 60 -4.22 8.19 -42.55
C GLY A 60 -3.17 7.12 -42.22
N LEU A 61 -1.89 7.42 -42.51
CA LEU A 61 -0.77 6.46 -42.47
C LEU A 61 -0.24 6.33 -41.03
N ARG A 62 -0.52 5.19 -40.41
CA ARG A 62 -0.25 4.93 -38.99
C ARG A 62 1.24 4.68 -38.75
N THR A 63 1.91 5.56 -38.03
CA THR A 63 3.26 5.30 -37.51
C THR A 63 3.19 4.26 -36.39
N THR A 64 4.03 3.23 -36.50
CA THR A 64 4.17 2.21 -35.46
C THR A 64 5.11 2.71 -34.38
N SER A 65 5.00 2.15 -33.18
CA SER A 65 5.95 2.43 -32.09
C SER A 65 7.40 2.12 -32.47
N ASN A 66 7.62 1.13 -33.34
CA ASN A 66 8.94 0.77 -33.85
C ASN A 66 9.49 1.73 -34.91
N SER A 67 8.67 2.63 -35.45
CA SER A 67 9.14 3.62 -36.42
C SER A 67 10.13 4.62 -35.82
N GLY A 68 10.16 4.76 -34.49
CA GLY A 68 11.00 5.71 -33.77
C GLY A 68 10.71 7.17 -34.11
N ARG A 69 9.62 7.44 -34.84
CA ARG A 69 9.21 8.79 -35.21
C ARG A 69 8.45 9.42 -34.07
N ASP A 70 8.98 10.52 -33.57
CA ASP A 70 8.24 11.37 -32.64
C ASP A 70 6.92 11.83 -33.28
N THR A 71 5.86 11.74 -32.49
CA THR A 71 4.55 12.28 -32.86
C THR A 71 4.20 13.35 -31.84
N GLU A 72 3.93 14.56 -32.31
CA GLU A 72 3.45 15.63 -31.45
C GLU A 72 2.13 15.25 -30.78
N VAL A 73 1.99 15.60 -29.50
CA VAL A 73 0.74 15.43 -28.75
C VAL A 73 -0.29 16.40 -29.31
N GLN A 74 -1.43 15.87 -29.74
CA GLN A 74 -2.54 16.69 -30.22
C GLN A 74 -3.56 16.86 -29.09
N VAL A 75 -3.94 18.10 -28.79
CA VAL A 75 -4.93 18.40 -27.75
C VAL A 75 -6.16 19.04 -28.39
N THR A 76 -7.32 18.42 -28.20
CA THR A 76 -8.61 18.93 -28.66
C THR A 76 -9.54 19.05 -27.46
N GLU A 77 -9.89 20.29 -27.09
CA GLU A 77 -10.80 20.62 -25.98
C GLU A 77 -10.57 19.78 -24.70
N GLY A 78 -9.32 19.72 -24.23
CA GLY A 78 -8.94 19.00 -23.02
C GLY A 78 -8.69 17.49 -23.20
N ILE A 79 -8.72 16.97 -24.43
CA ILE A 79 -8.41 15.56 -24.71
C ILE A 79 -7.09 15.49 -25.47
N ALA A 80 -6.08 14.89 -24.84
CA ALA A 80 -4.75 14.73 -25.42
C ALA A 80 -4.61 13.36 -26.09
N VAL A 81 -4.21 13.35 -27.35
CA VAL A 81 -3.89 12.15 -28.13
C VAL A 81 -2.38 11.97 -28.13
N VAL A 82 -1.92 10.89 -27.49
CA VAL A 82 -0.52 10.51 -27.37
C VAL A 82 -0.29 9.22 -28.13
N ARG A 83 0.75 9.16 -28.98
CA ARG A 83 1.12 7.93 -29.68
C ARG A 83 2.37 7.31 -29.06
N LEU A 84 2.49 5.99 -29.20
CA LEU A 84 3.74 5.28 -28.93
C LEU A 84 4.74 5.48 -30.08
N PRO A 85 6.06 5.55 -29.78
CA PRO A 85 6.66 5.51 -28.45
C PRO A 85 6.40 6.81 -27.67
N VAL A 86 6.16 6.68 -26.36
CA VAL A 86 5.97 7.86 -25.48
C VAL A 86 7.28 8.64 -25.36
N GLN A 87 7.22 9.97 -25.27
CA GLN A 87 8.38 10.87 -25.09
C GLN A 87 8.80 10.99 -23.61
N GLU A 88 10.09 11.25 -23.33
CA GLU A 88 10.65 11.14 -21.95
C GLU A 88 10.21 12.32 -21.10
N ASP A 89 10.09 13.47 -21.73
CA ASP A 89 9.66 14.75 -21.20
C ASP A 89 8.16 15.01 -21.38
N LEU A 90 7.36 13.96 -21.67
CA LEU A 90 5.91 14.08 -21.82
C LEU A 90 5.30 14.74 -20.58
N SER A 91 4.63 15.86 -20.81
CA SER A 91 3.90 16.62 -19.80
C SER A 91 2.63 17.21 -20.41
N PHE A 92 1.68 17.56 -19.57
CA PHE A 92 0.40 18.13 -19.99
C PHE A 92 0.10 19.39 -19.19
N ASP A 93 -0.48 20.38 -19.86
CA ASP A 93 -1.03 21.55 -19.18
C ASP A 93 -2.35 21.20 -18.47
N ASP A 94 -2.76 22.03 -17.52
CA ASP A 94 -3.94 21.81 -16.65
C ASP A 94 -5.29 21.77 -17.39
N SER A 95 -5.36 22.16 -18.66
CA SER A 95 -6.58 22.05 -19.47
C SER A 95 -6.85 20.63 -19.95
N VAL A 96 -5.84 19.75 -19.99
CA VAL A 96 -6.03 18.35 -20.37
C VAL A 96 -6.76 17.61 -19.24
N GLU A 97 -7.85 16.93 -19.59
CA GLU A 97 -8.71 16.13 -18.71
C GLU A 97 -8.60 14.63 -19.02
N ILE A 98 -8.32 14.24 -20.27
CA ILE A 98 -8.22 12.84 -20.71
C ILE A 98 -6.98 12.67 -21.58
N VAL A 99 -6.18 11.64 -21.30
CA VAL A 99 -5.04 11.20 -22.10
C VAL A 99 -5.41 9.90 -22.80
N VAL A 100 -5.34 9.90 -24.13
CA VAL A 100 -5.71 8.79 -25.00
C VAL A 100 -4.48 8.26 -25.71
N VAL A 101 -4.29 6.94 -25.68
CA VAL A 101 -3.22 6.25 -26.41
C VAL A 101 -3.81 5.33 -27.48
N PRO A 102 -3.96 5.81 -28.74
CA PRO A 102 -4.69 5.08 -29.78
C PRO A 102 -4.05 3.77 -30.20
N ASN A 103 -2.71 3.71 -30.19
CA ASN A 103 -1.94 2.54 -30.61
C ASN A 103 -1.44 1.69 -29.43
N ALA A 104 -2.11 1.77 -28.26
CA ALA A 104 -1.73 0.98 -27.09
C ALA A 104 -1.82 -0.54 -27.32
N TYR A 105 -2.63 -1.00 -28.28
CA TYR A 105 -2.67 -2.40 -28.74
C TYR A 105 -1.28 -2.97 -29.07
N GLU A 106 -0.35 -2.14 -29.56
CA GLU A 106 1.03 -2.55 -29.87
C GLU A 106 1.78 -3.10 -28.64
N LEU A 107 1.31 -2.78 -27.42
CA LEU A 107 1.90 -3.26 -26.17
C LEU A 107 1.41 -4.65 -25.75
N ARG A 108 0.27 -5.14 -26.26
CA ARG A 108 -0.49 -6.30 -25.71
C ARG A 108 0.36 -7.54 -25.40
N LYS A 109 1.41 -7.79 -26.19
CA LYS A 109 2.25 -9.00 -26.08
C LYS A 109 3.60 -8.78 -25.38
N ASP A 110 3.85 -7.58 -24.86
CA ASP A 110 5.11 -7.23 -24.21
C ASP A 110 4.85 -6.67 -22.79
N PRO A 111 4.87 -7.56 -21.77
CA PRO A 111 4.66 -7.17 -20.38
C PRO A 111 5.53 -6.01 -19.88
N ARG A 112 6.79 -5.95 -20.32
CA ARG A 112 7.73 -4.93 -19.88
C ARG A 112 7.36 -3.58 -20.49
N ARG A 113 7.11 -3.55 -21.79
CA ARG A 113 6.65 -2.33 -22.45
C ARG A 113 5.30 -1.86 -21.92
N ILE A 114 4.37 -2.75 -21.57
CA ILE A 114 3.10 -2.38 -20.92
C ILE A 114 3.39 -1.63 -19.61
N VAL A 115 4.14 -2.25 -18.70
CA VAL A 115 4.43 -1.67 -17.37
C VAL A 115 5.14 -0.32 -17.50
N ASP A 116 6.20 -0.26 -18.30
CA ASP A 116 7.00 0.96 -18.47
C ASP A 116 6.16 2.11 -19.04
N ASN A 117 5.35 1.84 -20.07
CA ASN A 117 4.53 2.88 -20.69
C ASN A 117 3.37 3.31 -19.79
N ILE A 118 2.71 2.41 -19.06
CA ILE A 118 1.65 2.81 -18.10
C ILE A 118 2.23 3.72 -17.02
N ILE A 119 3.37 3.36 -16.43
CA ILE A 119 4.01 4.18 -15.39
C ILE A 119 4.35 5.56 -15.93
N ARG A 120 4.96 5.63 -17.12
CA ARG A 120 5.34 6.90 -17.76
C ARG A 120 4.13 7.76 -18.09
N LEU A 121 3.13 7.19 -18.73
CA LEU A 121 1.89 7.88 -19.09
C LEU A 121 1.16 8.38 -17.84
N ARG A 122 1.05 7.57 -16.79
CA ARG A 122 0.39 7.98 -15.56
C ARG A 122 1.18 9.04 -14.81
N ARG A 123 2.52 8.96 -14.79
CA ARG A 123 3.38 10.01 -14.21
C ARG A 123 3.23 11.34 -14.95
N ALA A 124 3.12 11.32 -16.28
CA ALA A 124 2.88 12.53 -17.07
C ALA A 124 1.46 13.07 -16.87
N ALA A 125 0.45 12.19 -16.90
CA ALA A 125 -0.96 12.55 -16.75
C ALA A 125 -1.30 13.09 -15.35
N GLY A 126 -0.59 12.65 -14.31
CA GLY A 126 -0.94 12.96 -12.93
C GLY A 126 -2.27 12.31 -12.51
N TYR A 127 -2.84 12.82 -11.42
CA TYR A 127 -4.08 12.29 -10.84
C TYR A 127 -5.35 13.04 -11.26
N ASN A 128 -5.26 14.21 -11.87
CA ASN A 128 -6.42 14.97 -12.33
C ASN A 128 -6.95 14.52 -13.71
N ARG A 129 -6.26 13.61 -14.42
CA ARG A 129 -6.57 13.21 -15.80
C ARG A 129 -6.95 11.74 -15.91
N LEU A 130 -7.92 11.40 -16.75
CA LEU A 130 -8.22 10.01 -17.10
C LEU A 130 -7.17 9.46 -18.08
N LEU A 131 -6.79 8.17 -17.95
CA LEU A 131 -5.93 7.47 -18.91
C LEU A 131 -6.72 6.40 -19.65
N TYR A 132 -6.76 6.54 -20.97
CA TYR A 132 -7.39 5.60 -21.89
C TYR A 132 -6.33 4.91 -22.76
N LEU A 133 -6.24 3.58 -22.66
CA LEU A 133 -5.39 2.75 -23.53
C LEU A 133 -6.24 1.95 -24.50
N SER A 134 -6.17 2.30 -25.79
CA SER A 134 -7.01 1.68 -26.81
C SER A 134 -6.57 0.26 -27.18
N GLY A 135 -7.53 -0.66 -27.28
CA GLY A 135 -7.34 -2.04 -27.71
C GLY A 135 -6.71 -2.98 -26.67
N LEU A 136 -6.50 -2.54 -25.43
CA LEU A 136 -5.97 -3.40 -24.36
C LEU A 136 -7.06 -4.02 -23.45
N GLY A 137 -8.34 -3.73 -23.70
CA GLY A 137 -9.45 -4.23 -22.90
C GLY A 137 -9.67 -5.73 -23.08
N GLU A 138 -9.38 -6.53 -22.05
CA GLU A 138 -9.69 -7.97 -22.03
C GLU A 138 -10.04 -8.40 -20.59
N PRO A 139 -11.06 -9.25 -20.39
CA PRO A 139 -11.46 -9.71 -19.05
C PRO A 139 -10.31 -10.29 -18.22
N SER A 140 -9.35 -10.99 -18.86
CA SER A 140 -8.23 -11.64 -18.19
C SER A 140 -7.12 -10.68 -17.71
N THR A 141 -7.07 -9.46 -18.23
CA THR A 141 -5.98 -8.49 -17.96
C THR A 141 -6.46 -7.14 -17.43
N VAL A 142 -7.72 -6.77 -17.64
CA VAL A 142 -8.25 -5.45 -17.27
C VAL A 142 -8.10 -5.12 -15.78
N ALA A 143 -8.18 -6.13 -14.91
CA ALA A 143 -7.93 -5.95 -13.47
C ALA A 143 -6.49 -5.51 -13.19
N LEU A 144 -5.50 -6.09 -13.88
CA LEU A 144 -4.09 -5.73 -13.75
C LEU A 144 -3.82 -4.33 -14.32
N LEU A 145 -4.35 -4.03 -15.50
CA LEU A 145 -4.18 -2.71 -16.14
C LEU A 145 -4.81 -1.61 -15.30
N THR A 146 -6.00 -1.84 -14.75
CA THR A 146 -6.64 -0.92 -13.81
C THR A 146 -5.81 -0.78 -12.52
N TYR A 147 -5.30 -1.88 -11.99
CA TYR A 147 -4.42 -1.89 -10.81
C TYR A 147 -3.12 -1.12 -11.02
N MET A 148 -2.63 -1.00 -12.26
CA MET A 148 -1.50 -0.14 -12.64
C MET A 148 -1.89 1.32 -12.90
N GLY A 149 -3.19 1.64 -12.87
CA GLY A 149 -3.71 2.99 -13.02
C GLY A 149 -4.21 3.34 -14.42
N VAL A 150 -4.77 2.40 -15.19
CA VAL A 150 -5.55 2.70 -16.40
C VAL A 150 -7.02 2.92 -16.01
N ASP A 151 -7.69 3.93 -16.56
CA ASP A 151 -9.08 4.27 -16.21
C ASP A 151 -10.08 3.80 -17.27
N LEU A 152 -9.73 3.88 -18.55
CA LEU A 152 -10.65 3.63 -19.65
C LEU A 152 -10.09 2.59 -20.62
N PHE A 153 -11.00 1.78 -21.15
CA PHE A 153 -10.77 0.72 -22.13
C PHE A 153 -11.79 0.84 -23.26
N ASP A 154 -11.69 0.00 -24.30
CA ASP A 154 -12.66 -0.05 -25.39
C ASP A 154 -13.06 -1.49 -25.75
N GLU A 155 -14.13 -1.61 -26.53
CA GLU A 155 -14.65 -2.90 -27.01
C GLU A 155 -13.93 -3.47 -28.24
N ALA A 156 -12.85 -2.82 -28.74
CA ALA A 156 -12.25 -3.20 -30.02
C ALA A 156 -11.64 -4.60 -29.99
N LEU A 157 -10.89 -4.94 -28.94
CA LEU A 157 -10.31 -6.28 -28.76
C LEU A 157 -11.40 -7.34 -28.48
N PRO A 158 -12.34 -7.14 -27.54
CA PRO A 158 -13.43 -8.09 -27.29
C PRO A 158 -14.26 -8.41 -28.54
N ARG A 159 -14.62 -7.38 -29.32
CA ARG A 159 -15.38 -7.54 -30.57
C ARG A 159 -14.56 -8.24 -31.65
N ALA A 160 -13.30 -7.85 -31.84
CA ALA A 160 -12.43 -8.50 -32.84
C ALA A 160 -12.18 -9.99 -32.54
N ALA A 161 -11.99 -10.34 -31.25
CA ALA A 161 -11.88 -11.73 -30.81
C ALA A 161 -13.19 -12.49 -31.06
N GLY A 162 -14.32 -11.87 -30.74
CA GLY A 162 -15.66 -12.43 -30.93
C GLY A 162 -15.93 -12.80 -32.39
N ILE A 163 -15.76 -11.86 -33.32
CA ILE A 163 -15.90 -12.07 -34.77
C ILE A 163 -14.97 -13.20 -35.26
N SER A 164 -13.80 -13.34 -34.64
CA SER A 164 -12.82 -14.38 -34.97
C SER A 164 -13.14 -15.76 -34.38
N GLY A 165 -14.29 -15.93 -33.73
CA GLY A 165 -14.69 -17.20 -33.14
C GLY A 165 -14.07 -17.48 -31.77
N ILE A 166 -13.63 -16.43 -31.05
CA ILE A 166 -12.94 -16.55 -29.76
C ILE A 166 -13.78 -15.90 -28.67
N ARG A 167 -14.15 -16.70 -27.67
CA ARG A 167 -14.76 -16.24 -26.43
C ARG A 167 -13.69 -15.85 -25.42
N LEU A 168 -13.82 -14.67 -24.83
CA LEU A 168 -12.96 -14.15 -23.78
C LEU A 168 -13.68 -14.26 -22.44
N ILE A 169 -13.05 -14.94 -21.49
CA ILE A 169 -13.46 -14.97 -20.08
C ILE A 169 -12.26 -14.59 -19.20
N PRO A 170 -12.47 -14.20 -17.93
CA PRO A 170 -11.35 -13.79 -17.07
C PRO A 170 -10.24 -14.84 -16.90
N GLU A 171 -10.58 -16.12 -17.07
CA GLU A 171 -9.66 -17.25 -16.91
C GLU A 171 -8.92 -17.64 -18.21
N ALA A 172 -9.51 -17.40 -19.39
CA ALA A 172 -9.00 -17.95 -20.64
C ALA A 172 -9.60 -17.32 -21.91
N GLU A 173 -8.91 -17.54 -23.03
CA GLU A 173 -9.44 -17.41 -24.38
C GLU A 173 -9.91 -18.80 -24.87
N ILE A 174 -11.13 -18.90 -25.42
CA ILE A 174 -11.73 -20.16 -25.86
C ILE A 174 -12.16 -20.06 -27.31
N ALA A 175 -11.62 -20.92 -28.17
CA ALA A 175 -12.09 -21.03 -29.55
C ALA A 175 -13.46 -21.74 -29.60
N THR A 176 -14.50 -21.01 -30.00
CA THR A 176 -15.86 -21.52 -30.17
C THR A 176 -16.24 -21.70 -31.63
N GLY A 177 -15.58 -20.99 -32.54
CA GLY A 177 -15.86 -21.02 -33.98
C GLY A 177 -17.15 -20.31 -34.39
N GLN A 178 -17.78 -19.56 -33.47
CA GLN A 178 -18.98 -18.76 -33.71
C GLN A 178 -18.74 -17.33 -33.20
N ASP A 179 -19.50 -16.36 -33.70
CA ASP A 179 -19.36 -14.97 -33.26
C ASP A 179 -19.73 -14.82 -31.77
N GLU A 180 -18.73 -14.46 -30.95
CA GLU A 180 -18.86 -14.26 -29.50
C GLU A 180 -18.77 -12.78 -29.10
N SER A 181 -18.93 -11.84 -30.04
CA SER A 181 -18.73 -10.41 -29.78
C SER A 181 -19.56 -9.90 -28.61
N GLU A 182 -20.86 -10.18 -28.60
CA GLU A 182 -21.78 -9.76 -27.54
C GLU A 182 -21.47 -10.45 -26.21
N SER A 183 -21.06 -11.73 -26.24
CA SER A 183 -20.62 -12.47 -25.05
C SER A 183 -19.38 -11.84 -24.43
N ASN A 184 -18.41 -11.44 -25.26
CA ASN A 184 -17.15 -10.86 -24.83
C ASN A 184 -17.32 -9.45 -24.26
N ILE A 185 -18.18 -8.64 -24.88
CA ILE A 185 -18.56 -7.31 -24.37
C ILE A 185 -19.17 -7.45 -22.98
N ARG A 186 -20.14 -8.36 -22.81
CA ARG A 186 -20.76 -8.63 -21.50
C ARG A 186 -19.75 -9.11 -20.45
N ALA A 187 -18.86 -10.03 -20.81
CA ALA A 187 -17.82 -10.51 -19.89
C ALA A 187 -16.88 -9.39 -19.43
N MET A 188 -16.58 -8.43 -20.31
CA MET A 188 -15.78 -7.25 -19.98
C MET A 188 -16.53 -6.30 -19.03
N GLU A 189 -17.81 -6.05 -19.26
CA GLU A 189 -18.65 -5.23 -18.38
C GLU A 189 -18.77 -5.83 -16.97
N GLU A 190 -19.04 -7.13 -16.87
CA GLU A 190 -19.11 -7.87 -15.60
C GLU A 190 -17.78 -7.79 -14.82
N GLU A 191 -16.65 -7.88 -15.52
CA GLU A 191 -15.34 -7.79 -14.89
C GLU A 191 -15.03 -6.36 -14.43
N LEU A 192 -15.39 -5.33 -15.19
CA LEU A 192 -15.23 -3.93 -14.80
C LEU A 192 -16.10 -3.59 -13.58
N GLU A 193 -17.32 -4.12 -13.49
CA GLU A 193 -18.16 -3.97 -12.30
C GLU A 193 -17.52 -4.60 -11.06
N LYS A 194 -16.99 -5.83 -11.21
CA LYS A 194 -16.24 -6.52 -10.16
C LYS A 194 -15.04 -5.70 -9.70
N ILE A 195 -14.28 -5.13 -10.64
CA ILE A 195 -13.13 -4.27 -10.34
C ILE A 195 -13.56 -3.06 -9.51
N ARG A 196 -14.66 -2.37 -9.85
CA ARG A 196 -15.18 -1.24 -9.07
C ARG A 196 -15.51 -1.62 -7.62
N ILE A 197 -16.08 -2.81 -7.39
CA ILE A 197 -16.37 -3.33 -6.05
C ILE A 197 -15.07 -3.56 -5.26
N PHE A 198 -14.07 -4.18 -5.89
CA PHE A 198 -12.77 -4.43 -5.25
C PHE A 198 -11.98 -3.14 -5.00
N ILE A 199 -12.13 -2.10 -5.83
CA ILE A 199 -11.57 -0.77 -5.57
C ILE A 199 -12.29 -0.12 -4.37
N ALA A 200 -13.62 -0.15 -4.35
CA ALA A 200 -14.42 0.47 -3.28
C ALA A 200 -14.18 -0.15 -1.90
N THR A 201 -13.68 -1.39 -1.84
CA THR A 201 -13.38 -2.11 -0.61
C THR A 201 -11.88 -2.14 -0.26
N ASP A 202 -11.04 -1.46 -1.05
CA ASP A 202 -9.58 -1.45 -0.95
C ASP A 202 -8.93 -2.85 -1.02
N ARG A 203 -9.39 -3.67 -1.96
CA ARG A 203 -8.94 -5.07 -2.14
C ARG A 203 -8.50 -5.40 -3.56
N LEU A 204 -8.32 -4.43 -4.45
CA LEU A 204 -8.06 -4.70 -5.86
C LEU A 204 -6.82 -5.56 -6.08
N ARG A 205 -5.80 -5.42 -5.24
CA ARG A 205 -4.62 -6.28 -5.30
C ARG A 205 -4.96 -7.77 -5.18
N GLU A 206 -5.95 -8.15 -4.38
CA GLU A 206 -6.37 -9.55 -4.26
C GLU A 206 -7.03 -10.06 -5.54
N LEU A 207 -7.80 -9.22 -6.24
CA LEU A 207 -8.34 -9.56 -7.55
C LEU A 207 -7.23 -9.67 -8.60
N ALA A 208 -6.23 -8.77 -8.56
CA ALA A 208 -5.05 -8.85 -9.41
C ALA A 208 -4.27 -10.16 -9.18
N ASP A 209 -4.05 -10.57 -7.93
CA ASP A 209 -3.40 -11.85 -7.62
C ASP A 209 -4.23 -13.06 -8.10
N GLN A 210 -5.57 -12.96 -8.12
CA GLN A 210 -6.47 -13.99 -8.65
C GLN A 210 -6.48 -14.06 -10.19
N ARG A 211 -6.33 -12.93 -10.88
CA ARG A 211 -6.34 -12.85 -12.36
C ARG A 211 -4.97 -13.05 -13.00
N ALA A 212 -3.90 -12.69 -12.29
CA ALA A 212 -2.54 -12.86 -12.78
C ALA A 212 -2.21 -14.26 -13.33
N PRO A 213 -2.58 -15.38 -12.66
CA PRO A 213 -2.26 -16.72 -13.15
C PRO A 213 -3.08 -17.17 -14.38
N SER A 214 -4.04 -16.38 -14.88
CA SER A 214 -4.82 -16.72 -16.08
C SER A 214 -3.96 -16.86 -17.34
N THR A 215 -2.87 -16.09 -17.46
CA THR A 215 -1.97 -16.17 -18.63
C THR A 215 -0.49 -15.96 -18.23
N PRO A 216 0.48 -16.52 -18.99
CA PRO A 216 1.91 -16.23 -18.77
C PRO A 216 2.25 -14.74 -18.85
N THR A 217 1.61 -14.01 -19.75
CA THR A 217 1.75 -12.56 -19.92
C THR A 217 1.29 -11.81 -18.66
N SER A 218 0.15 -12.19 -18.09
CA SER A 218 -0.39 -11.61 -16.85
C SER A 218 0.51 -11.84 -15.65
N VAL A 219 1.07 -13.05 -15.50
CA VAL A 219 2.07 -13.36 -14.46
C VAL A 219 3.31 -12.49 -14.63
N ALA A 220 3.83 -12.36 -15.86
CA ALA A 220 4.99 -11.52 -16.13
C ALA A 220 4.72 -10.04 -15.85
N MET A 221 3.54 -9.53 -16.23
CA MET A 221 3.12 -8.15 -15.96
C MET A 221 3.10 -7.84 -14.47
N LEU A 222 2.44 -8.68 -13.66
CA LEU A 222 2.38 -8.44 -12.21
C LEU A 222 3.76 -8.52 -11.54
N ARG A 223 4.61 -9.47 -11.96
CA ARG A 223 5.98 -9.57 -11.45
C ARG A 223 6.84 -8.36 -11.78
N LEU A 224 6.76 -7.86 -13.02
CA LEU A 224 7.51 -6.67 -13.43
C LEU A 224 6.99 -5.42 -12.72
N TYR A 225 5.68 -5.30 -12.53
CA TYR A 225 5.09 -4.19 -11.80
C TYR A 225 5.50 -4.18 -10.32
N ASP A 226 5.52 -5.34 -9.67
CA ASP A 226 5.94 -5.46 -8.26
C ASP A 226 7.45 -5.21 -8.05
N ASP A 227 8.26 -5.42 -9.08
CA ASP A 227 9.70 -5.29 -9.03
C ASP A 227 10.17 -3.94 -9.57
N VAL A 228 10.08 -3.75 -10.89
CA VAL A 228 10.50 -2.53 -11.61
C VAL A 228 9.55 -1.37 -11.31
N GLY A 229 8.25 -1.65 -11.19
CA GLY A 229 7.22 -0.64 -10.90
C GLY A 229 7.05 -0.32 -9.41
N TYR A 230 7.89 -0.86 -8.53
CA TYR A 230 7.68 -0.79 -7.08
C TYR A 230 7.50 0.64 -6.55
N GLU A 231 8.40 1.57 -6.88
CA GLU A 231 8.33 2.96 -6.40
C GLU A 231 7.03 3.64 -6.84
N TYR A 232 6.58 3.34 -8.05
CA TYR A 232 5.31 3.83 -8.56
C TYR A 232 4.12 3.18 -7.85
N ALA A 233 4.14 1.89 -7.56
CA ALA A 233 3.06 1.25 -6.82
C ALA A 233 3.00 1.73 -5.35
N GLU A 234 4.16 1.95 -4.74
CA GLU A 234 4.32 2.27 -3.33
C GLU A 234 3.93 3.71 -3.00
N GLU A 235 4.18 4.70 -3.87
CA GLU A 235 3.88 6.15 -3.66
C GLU A 235 2.43 6.42 -3.20
N ILE A 236 1.50 5.50 -3.45
CA ILE A 236 0.10 5.62 -3.04
C ILE A 236 -0.44 4.39 -2.31
N CYS A 237 0.46 3.49 -1.91
CA CYS A 237 0.09 2.39 -1.06
C CYS A 237 -0.40 2.96 0.27
N SER A 238 -1.53 2.46 0.75
CA SER A 238 -2.08 2.89 2.03
C SER A 238 -1.33 2.19 3.16
N PHE A 239 -0.88 2.95 4.17
CA PHE A 239 -0.28 2.39 5.39
C PHE A 239 -1.28 2.17 6.52
N VAL A 240 -2.56 2.28 6.17
CA VAL A 240 -3.71 1.83 6.94
C VAL A 240 -4.57 0.98 6.01
N GLY A 241 -5.38 0.06 6.52
CA GLY A 241 -6.18 -0.75 5.61
C GLY A 241 -7.12 -1.74 6.27
N CYS A 242 -7.95 -2.34 5.41
CA CYS A 242 -8.83 -3.44 5.78
C CYS A 242 -8.04 -4.75 5.88
N ARG A 243 -8.74 -5.82 6.28
CA ARG A 243 -8.16 -7.17 6.23
C ARG A 243 -7.95 -7.57 4.78
N PHE A 244 -6.80 -8.16 4.48
CA PHE A 244 -6.42 -8.60 3.14
C PHE A 244 -5.82 -10.00 3.16
N SER A 245 -6.03 -10.76 2.09
CA SER A 245 -5.51 -12.12 1.96
C SER A 245 -4.20 -12.19 1.19
N CYS A 246 -3.25 -12.99 1.68
CA CYS A 246 -2.00 -13.35 1.03
C CYS A 246 -2.03 -14.82 0.64
N ASN A 247 -2.78 -15.13 -0.42
CA ASN A 247 -3.06 -16.52 -0.82
C ASN A 247 -1.99 -17.13 -1.74
N THR A 248 -1.03 -16.33 -2.23
CA THR A 248 -0.01 -16.77 -3.20
C THR A 248 1.35 -16.25 -2.81
N THR A 249 2.42 -16.91 -3.28
CA THR A 249 3.80 -16.42 -3.13
C THR A 249 4.00 -15.04 -3.75
N GLN A 250 3.21 -14.67 -4.76
CA GLN A 250 3.26 -13.34 -5.36
C GLN A 250 2.82 -12.24 -4.38
N ALA A 251 1.93 -12.56 -3.43
CA ALA A 251 1.49 -11.61 -2.40
C ALA A 251 2.63 -11.16 -1.46
N LEU A 252 3.74 -11.91 -1.38
CA LEU A 252 4.93 -11.51 -0.62
C LEU A 252 5.60 -10.25 -1.18
N ARG A 253 5.31 -9.91 -2.44
CA ARG A 253 5.85 -8.76 -3.18
C ARG A 253 4.93 -7.54 -3.18
N ARG A 254 3.79 -7.59 -2.48
CA ARG A 254 2.88 -6.44 -2.41
C ARG A 254 3.59 -5.20 -1.86
N PRO A 255 3.23 -3.99 -2.30
CA PRO A 255 3.92 -2.77 -1.86
C PRO A 255 3.86 -2.53 -0.35
N ASP A 256 2.71 -2.80 0.28
CA ASP A 256 2.48 -2.71 1.74
C ASP A 256 3.40 -3.66 2.52
N ILE A 257 3.53 -4.90 2.07
CA ILE A 257 4.42 -5.92 2.67
C ILE A 257 5.89 -5.53 2.51
N LYS A 258 6.30 -5.06 1.33
CA LYS A 258 7.68 -4.65 1.06
C LYS A 258 8.04 -3.38 1.84
N SER A 259 7.12 -2.42 1.93
CA SER A 259 7.28 -1.21 2.75
C SER A 259 7.41 -1.54 4.24
N TYR A 260 6.61 -2.47 4.77
CA TYR A 260 6.77 -2.97 6.15
C TYR A 260 8.18 -3.51 6.40
N LYS A 261 8.68 -4.37 5.49
CA LYS A 261 10.01 -4.98 5.60
C LYS A 261 11.12 -3.93 5.55
N HIS A 262 10.99 -2.92 4.69
CA HIS A 262 11.94 -1.82 4.64
C HIS A 262 11.93 -1.00 5.94
N ARG A 263 10.76 -0.68 6.49
CA ARG A 263 10.66 0.02 7.79
C ARG A 263 11.26 -0.79 8.95
N MET A 264 11.16 -2.12 8.90
CA MET A 264 11.81 -3.01 9.86
C MET A 264 13.34 -2.91 9.86
N GLU A 265 13.99 -2.43 8.80
CA GLU A 265 15.44 -2.19 8.77
C GLU A 265 15.88 -1.13 9.79
N SER A 266 14.97 -0.25 10.22
CA SER A 266 15.21 0.76 11.26
C SER A 266 15.05 0.24 12.69
N TYR A 267 14.53 -0.98 12.86
CA TYR A 267 14.30 -1.60 14.15
C TYR A 267 15.61 -1.82 14.90
N ARG A 268 15.66 -1.48 16.19
CA ARG A 268 16.84 -1.68 17.03
C ARG A 268 16.47 -2.42 18.31
N LYS A 269 17.32 -3.36 18.69
CA LYS A 269 17.31 -4.01 19.99
C LYS A 269 17.44 -2.95 21.09
N PRO A 270 16.52 -2.89 22.06
CA PRO A 270 16.72 -2.09 23.27
C PRO A 270 17.90 -2.62 24.10
N GLU A 271 18.75 -1.73 24.60
CA GLU A 271 20.02 -2.10 25.27
C GLU A 271 19.85 -3.00 26.50
N HIS A 272 18.77 -2.79 27.24
CA HIS A 272 18.45 -3.53 28.47
C HIS A 272 17.87 -4.92 28.18
N LYS A 273 17.34 -5.17 26.99
CA LYS A 273 16.87 -6.50 26.58
C LYS A 273 18.08 -7.41 26.36
N LYS A 274 18.14 -8.54 27.05
CA LYS A 274 19.27 -9.49 26.97
C LYS A 274 18.90 -10.79 26.28
N VAL A 275 17.63 -11.19 26.38
CA VAL A 275 17.13 -12.45 25.84
C VAL A 275 16.20 -12.20 24.66
N LEU A 276 16.42 -12.88 23.53
CA LEU A 276 15.48 -12.91 22.41
C LEU A 276 14.55 -14.10 22.55
N LEU A 277 13.24 -13.85 22.51
CA LEU A 277 12.21 -14.89 22.49
C LEU A 277 11.48 -14.90 21.15
N LEU A 278 11.65 -15.98 20.40
CA LEU A 278 10.96 -16.22 19.14
C LEU A 278 9.62 -16.95 19.39
N LEU A 279 8.52 -16.34 18.96
CA LEU A 279 7.16 -16.86 19.14
C LEU A 279 6.48 -17.14 17.78
N PRO A 280 5.60 -18.15 17.70
CA PRO A 280 4.80 -18.37 16.51
C PRO A 280 3.70 -17.31 16.41
N CYS A 281 3.16 -17.11 15.21
CA CYS A 281 2.03 -16.22 15.01
C CYS A 281 0.70 -16.82 15.51
N SER A 282 -0.38 -16.02 15.48
CA SER A 282 -1.74 -16.51 15.76
C SER A 282 -2.75 -16.00 14.76
N ALA A 283 -3.81 -16.78 14.52
CA ALA A 283 -4.89 -16.41 13.59
C ALA A 283 -5.58 -15.08 13.99
N LYS A 284 -5.80 -14.87 15.30
CA LYS A 284 -6.33 -13.60 15.81
C LYS A 284 -5.20 -12.56 15.87
N LYS A 285 -5.45 -11.40 15.27
CA LYS A 285 -4.57 -10.23 15.27
C LYS A 285 -5.31 -9.02 15.87
N PRO A 286 -4.60 -8.05 16.49
CA PRO A 286 -3.19 -8.09 16.89
C PRO A 286 -2.85 -9.31 17.78
N TYR A 287 -1.62 -9.79 17.76
CA TYR A 287 -1.30 -11.07 18.38
C TYR A 287 -1.49 -11.05 19.90
N HIS A 288 -1.13 -9.97 20.58
CA HIS A 288 -1.20 -9.86 22.04
C HIS A 288 -2.61 -10.06 22.63
N ILE A 289 -3.68 -9.91 21.84
CA ILE A 289 -5.06 -10.16 22.29
C ILE A 289 -5.55 -11.59 22.02
N SER A 290 -4.76 -12.43 21.36
CA SER A 290 -5.09 -13.83 21.07
C SER A 290 -4.99 -14.71 22.31
N LYS A 291 -5.70 -15.84 22.32
CA LYS A 291 -5.64 -16.79 23.44
C LYS A 291 -4.24 -17.38 23.61
N THR A 292 -3.60 -17.72 22.49
CA THR A 292 -2.24 -18.26 22.40
C THR A 292 -1.23 -17.32 23.04
N HIS A 293 -1.21 -16.05 22.61
CA HIS A 293 -0.26 -15.08 23.15
C HIS A 293 -0.56 -14.68 24.58
N LYS A 294 -1.83 -14.66 25.01
CA LYS A 294 -2.16 -14.49 26.44
C LYS A 294 -1.58 -15.62 27.32
N ALA A 295 -1.53 -16.86 26.80
CA ALA A 295 -0.89 -17.96 27.49
C ALA A 295 0.64 -17.79 27.56
N PHE A 296 1.28 -17.36 26.46
CA PHE A 296 2.70 -17.02 26.45
C PHE A 296 3.04 -15.89 27.42
N SER A 297 2.30 -14.78 27.38
CA SER A 297 2.49 -13.66 28.30
C SER A 297 2.32 -14.10 29.76
N SER A 298 1.36 -14.99 30.06
CA SER A 298 1.24 -15.55 31.41
C SER A 298 2.51 -16.27 31.86
N ALA A 299 3.15 -17.05 30.99
CA ALA A 299 4.41 -17.73 31.31
C ALA A 299 5.58 -16.74 31.47
N ILE A 300 5.66 -15.71 30.62
CA ILE A 300 6.72 -14.69 30.65
C ILE A 300 6.63 -13.84 31.94
N HIS A 301 5.42 -13.40 32.32
CA HIS A 301 5.19 -12.54 33.49
C HIS A 301 5.45 -13.25 34.83
N THR A 302 5.37 -14.59 34.89
CA THR A 302 5.50 -15.35 36.14
C THR A 302 6.90 -15.23 36.77
N GLY A 303 7.89 -14.73 36.02
CA GLY A 303 9.26 -14.52 36.49
C GLY A 303 9.76 -13.07 36.50
N PHE A 304 8.89 -12.07 36.28
CA PHE A 304 9.27 -10.65 36.16
C PHE A 304 10.34 -10.38 35.09
N HIS A 305 10.35 -11.17 34.01
CA HIS A 305 11.34 -11.08 32.93
C HIS A 305 11.01 -10.03 31.86
N ASP A 306 9.91 -9.30 32.06
CA ASP A 306 9.29 -8.44 31.04
C ASP A 306 10.24 -7.38 30.50
N THR A 307 11.13 -6.84 31.34
CA THR A 307 12.09 -5.82 30.93
C THR A 307 13.38 -6.42 30.34
N LEU A 308 13.65 -7.71 30.49
CA LEU A 308 14.88 -8.35 29.98
C LEU A 308 14.67 -9.13 28.66
N VAL A 309 13.43 -9.49 28.35
CA VAL A 309 13.10 -10.37 27.21
C VAL A 309 12.47 -9.56 26.08
N GLN A 310 13.02 -9.67 24.87
CA GLN A 310 12.42 -9.12 23.66
C GLN A 310 11.63 -10.20 22.95
N GLU A 311 10.34 -9.95 22.77
CA GLU A 311 9.44 -10.85 22.04
C GLU A 311 9.40 -10.50 20.55
N VAL A 312 9.68 -11.48 19.70
CA VAL A 312 9.57 -11.34 18.25
C VAL A 312 8.74 -12.49 17.69
N ILE A 313 7.66 -12.14 16.99
CA ILE A 313 6.75 -13.10 16.37
C ILE A 313 7.27 -13.43 14.96
N VAL A 314 7.50 -14.71 14.68
CA VAL A 314 7.94 -15.20 13.37
C VAL A 314 6.72 -15.54 12.52
N THR A 315 6.63 -15.00 11.30
CA THR A 315 5.44 -15.18 10.46
C THR A 315 5.67 -14.90 8.97
N SER A 316 4.75 -15.36 8.11
CA SER A 316 4.57 -14.89 6.74
C SER A 316 3.28 -14.05 6.67
N PRO A 317 3.18 -13.01 5.82
CA PRO A 317 4.12 -12.57 4.78
C PRO A 317 5.21 -11.59 5.27
N LEU A 318 5.25 -11.30 6.57
CA LEU A 318 6.02 -10.19 7.13
C LEU A 318 7.45 -10.54 7.55
N GLY A 319 7.77 -11.82 7.73
CA GLY A 319 9.05 -12.28 8.25
C GLY A 319 9.07 -12.29 9.77
N VAL A 320 9.15 -11.10 10.37
CA VAL A 320 9.17 -10.91 11.83
C VAL A 320 8.29 -9.74 12.24
N VAL A 321 7.70 -9.82 13.43
CA VAL A 321 6.90 -8.75 14.05
C VAL A 321 7.31 -8.63 15.52
N PRO A 322 8.10 -7.62 15.92
CA PRO A 322 8.31 -7.30 17.33
C PRO A 322 6.98 -7.03 18.05
N ARG A 323 6.87 -7.43 19.32
CA ARG A 323 5.62 -7.30 20.12
C ARG A 323 5.04 -5.90 20.10
N GLU A 324 5.87 -4.88 20.23
CA GLU A 324 5.47 -3.48 20.24
C GLU A 324 4.88 -2.99 18.89
N LEU A 325 5.08 -3.76 17.81
CA LEU A 325 4.60 -3.46 16.46
C LEU A 325 3.39 -4.29 16.02
N ASP A 326 2.88 -5.22 16.85
CA ASP A 326 1.85 -6.17 16.42
C ASP A 326 0.48 -5.55 16.10
N ALA A 327 0.25 -4.34 16.61
CA ALA A 327 -0.97 -3.57 16.37
C ALA A 327 -0.86 -2.64 15.15
N TYR A 328 0.33 -2.50 14.54
CA TYR A 328 0.50 -1.73 13.31
C TYR A 328 -0.04 -2.47 12.09
N TYR A 329 -0.44 -1.71 11.08
CA TYR A 329 -0.64 -2.26 9.73
C TYR A 329 0.72 -2.52 9.06
N PRO A 330 0.88 -3.60 8.28
CA PRO A 330 -0.08 -4.67 7.98
C PRO A 330 -0.14 -5.83 8.99
N ALA A 331 0.67 -5.83 10.05
CA ALA A 331 0.75 -6.93 11.03
C ALA A 331 -0.59 -7.29 11.68
N ASN A 332 -1.46 -6.30 11.88
CA ASN A 332 -2.78 -6.48 12.46
C ASN A 332 -3.86 -6.98 11.47
N SER A 333 -3.61 -6.96 10.15
CA SER A 333 -4.67 -7.03 9.12
C SER A 333 -4.55 -8.17 8.12
N TYR A 334 -3.36 -8.74 7.91
CA TYR A 334 -3.20 -9.78 6.89
C TYR A 334 -3.92 -11.09 7.24
N ASP A 335 -4.15 -11.94 6.24
CA ASP A 335 -4.59 -13.33 6.39
C ASP A 335 -3.82 -14.24 5.44
N ILE A 336 -3.53 -15.47 5.85
CA ILE A 336 -2.76 -16.45 5.07
C ILE A 336 -3.36 -17.85 5.20
N PRO A 337 -3.21 -18.71 4.18
CA PRO A 337 -3.49 -20.13 4.33
C PRO A 337 -2.49 -20.75 5.32
N VAL A 338 -3.00 -21.47 6.33
CA VAL A 338 -2.18 -22.21 7.31
C VAL A 338 -2.30 -23.69 7.02
N THR A 339 -1.35 -24.22 6.25
CA THR A 339 -1.33 -25.64 5.83
C THR A 339 -0.19 -26.45 6.47
N GLY A 340 0.69 -25.80 7.24
CA GLY A 340 1.94 -26.38 7.73
C GLY A 340 3.02 -26.51 6.64
N GLU A 341 2.77 -25.97 5.44
CA GLU A 341 3.73 -25.97 4.34
C GLU A 341 4.31 -24.56 4.14
N TRP A 342 5.63 -24.43 4.30
CA TRP A 342 6.36 -23.18 4.08
C TRP A 342 7.05 -23.17 2.72
N LYS A 343 6.77 -22.17 1.88
CA LYS A 343 7.40 -22.06 0.55
C LYS A 343 8.85 -21.58 0.64
N PRO A 344 9.74 -21.93 -0.32
CA PRO A 344 11.14 -21.52 -0.29
C PRO A 344 11.35 -20.01 -0.15
N GLU A 345 10.54 -19.20 -0.83
CA GLU A 345 10.59 -17.74 -0.74
C GLU A 345 10.18 -17.22 0.64
N GLU A 346 9.23 -17.88 1.31
CA GLU A 346 8.84 -17.55 2.68
C GLU A 346 9.96 -17.90 3.66
N LYS A 347 10.53 -19.11 3.54
CA LYS A 347 11.68 -19.54 4.35
C LYS A 347 12.85 -18.59 4.19
N ALA A 348 13.23 -18.24 2.96
CA ALA A 348 14.35 -17.35 2.70
C ALA A 348 14.14 -15.96 3.32
N MET A 349 12.94 -15.40 3.16
CA MET A 349 12.57 -14.10 3.74
C MET A 349 12.60 -14.12 5.27
N ILE A 350 11.94 -15.11 5.88
CA ILE A 350 11.88 -15.27 7.34
C ILE A 350 13.29 -15.44 7.91
N ARG A 351 14.09 -16.33 7.33
CA ARG A 351 15.47 -16.59 7.78
C ARG A 351 16.35 -15.35 7.71
N LYS A 352 16.25 -14.57 6.63
CA LYS A 352 16.97 -13.29 6.52
C LYS A 352 16.57 -12.35 7.66
N MET A 353 15.27 -12.10 7.83
CA MET A 353 14.82 -11.11 8.81
C MET A 353 15.03 -11.55 10.26
N VAL A 354 14.89 -12.84 10.57
CA VAL A 354 15.25 -13.37 11.89
C VAL A 354 16.77 -13.26 12.12
N GLY A 355 17.58 -13.57 11.10
CA GLY A 355 19.04 -13.36 11.14
C GLY A 355 19.40 -11.91 11.44
N ASP A 356 18.79 -10.94 10.74
CA ASP A 356 18.99 -9.50 10.96
C ASP A 356 18.64 -9.07 12.40
N ILE A 357 17.69 -9.74 13.08
CA ILE A 357 17.37 -9.51 14.50
C ILE A 357 18.40 -10.16 15.42
N ILE A 358 18.82 -11.40 15.13
CA ILE A 358 19.83 -12.14 15.91
C ILE A 358 21.17 -11.40 15.91
N ASP A 359 21.57 -10.85 14.76
CA ASP A 359 22.84 -10.14 14.56
C ASP A 359 22.95 -8.84 15.37
N GLN A 360 21.84 -8.36 15.95
CA GLN A 360 21.86 -7.24 16.90
C GLN A 360 22.45 -7.61 18.28
N GLY A 361 22.75 -8.90 18.48
CA GLY A 361 23.47 -9.46 19.63
C GLY A 361 22.58 -9.76 20.82
N TRP A 362 22.64 -10.97 21.38
CA TRP A 362 21.80 -11.43 22.50
C TRP A 362 22.61 -12.34 23.42
N ASP A 363 22.35 -12.27 24.72
CA ASP A 363 23.03 -13.12 25.71
C ASP A 363 22.47 -14.56 25.65
N SER A 364 21.21 -14.70 25.24
CA SER A 364 20.54 -15.99 25.02
C SER A 364 19.40 -15.83 24.03
N ILE A 365 19.11 -16.91 23.29
CA ILE A 365 18.00 -16.98 22.35
C ILE A 365 17.12 -18.18 22.71
N ILE A 366 15.83 -17.94 22.89
CA ILE A 366 14.83 -18.95 23.20
C ILE A 366 13.89 -19.07 22.00
N CYS A 367 13.70 -20.29 21.54
CA CYS A 367 12.81 -20.61 20.43
C CYS A 367 11.56 -21.34 20.96
N HIS A 368 10.39 -20.73 20.75
CA HIS A 368 9.10 -21.30 21.14
C HIS A 368 8.22 -21.60 19.91
N LEU A 369 8.83 -21.91 18.76
CA LEU A 369 8.14 -22.09 17.48
C LEU A 369 7.51 -23.48 17.29
N GLY A 370 7.97 -24.50 18.02
CA GLY A 370 7.49 -25.87 17.83
C GLY A 370 7.87 -26.44 16.46
N GLU A 371 6.90 -26.94 15.70
CA GLU A 371 7.11 -27.53 14.37
C GLU A 371 7.67 -26.51 13.37
N ASP A 372 7.43 -25.21 13.58
CA ASP A 372 7.95 -24.12 12.74
C ASP A 372 9.45 -23.83 13.00
N TYR A 373 10.15 -24.64 13.80
CA TYR A 373 11.60 -24.48 14.06
C TYR A 373 12.45 -24.51 12.77
N GLU A 374 12.01 -25.21 11.73
CA GLU A 374 12.72 -25.24 10.44
C GLU A 374 12.94 -23.84 9.83
N LEU A 375 12.11 -22.86 10.21
CA LEU A 375 12.24 -21.48 9.77
C LEU A 375 13.48 -20.77 10.31
N VAL A 376 14.07 -21.28 11.40
CA VAL A 376 15.18 -20.62 12.11
C VAL A 376 16.33 -21.58 12.42
N GLU A 377 16.20 -22.84 12.05
CA GLU A 377 17.21 -23.88 12.28
C GLU A 377 18.58 -23.44 11.72
N GLY A 378 19.61 -23.54 12.56
CA GLY A 378 21.00 -23.22 12.19
C GLY A 378 21.32 -21.72 12.09
N LEU A 379 20.39 -20.81 12.43
CA LEU A 379 20.70 -19.37 12.48
C LEU A 379 21.52 -18.99 13.73
N ALA A 380 21.31 -19.67 14.86
CA ALA A 380 22.06 -19.49 16.11
C ALA A 380 21.87 -20.71 17.02
N GLU A 381 22.64 -20.78 18.11
CA GLU A 381 22.36 -21.68 19.22
C GLU A 381 21.11 -21.17 19.98
N MET A 382 20.09 -22.02 20.12
CA MET A 382 18.79 -21.64 20.70
C MET A 382 18.28 -22.70 21.66
N THR A 383 17.62 -22.26 22.73
CA THR A 383 16.89 -23.16 23.63
C THR A 383 15.46 -23.36 23.13
N CYS A 384 15.14 -24.56 22.64
CA CYS A 384 13.80 -24.92 22.20
C CYS A 384 12.93 -25.38 23.38
N THR A 385 11.68 -24.90 23.45
CA THR A 385 10.84 -25.06 24.66
C THR A 385 9.53 -25.81 24.40
N VAL A 386 9.09 -25.94 23.16
CA VAL A 386 7.81 -26.58 22.81
C VAL A 386 7.92 -28.12 22.83
N VAL A 387 6.95 -28.77 23.46
CA VAL A 387 6.74 -30.22 23.42
C VAL A 387 5.28 -30.47 23.02
N GLY A 388 5.07 -31.00 21.81
CA GLY A 388 3.74 -31.12 21.21
C GLY A 388 3.17 -29.73 20.87
N ASP A 389 2.11 -29.33 21.55
CA ASP A 389 1.47 -28.03 21.33
C ASP A 389 2.20 -26.89 22.07
N SER A 390 2.35 -25.72 21.42
CA SER A 390 3.04 -24.55 21.98
C SER A 390 2.36 -24.00 23.24
N THR A 391 1.05 -24.15 23.37
CA THR A 391 0.27 -23.70 24.53
C THR A 391 0.00 -24.80 25.55
N SER A 392 0.58 -25.99 25.37
CA SER A 392 0.45 -27.08 26.35
C SER A 392 1.07 -26.69 27.71
N PRO A 393 0.55 -27.20 28.84
CA PRO A 393 1.15 -26.94 30.15
C PRO A 393 2.65 -27.27 30.22
N ALA A 394 3.08 -28.34 29.55
CA ALA A 394 4.49 -28.73 29.50
C ALA A 394 5.35 -27.71 28.72
N SER A 395 4.88 -27.26 27.55
CA SER A 395 5.55 -26.23 26.74
C SER A 395 5.67 -24.90 27.49
N LEU A 396 4.61 -24.48 28.18
CA LEU A 396 4.61 -23.23 28.96
C LEU A 396 5.52 -23.33 30.20
N GLN A 397 5.58 -24.49 30.87
CA GLN A 397 6.53 -24.73 31.96
C GLN A 397 7.98 -24.72 31.48
N ASN A 398 8.26 -25.33 30.33
CA ASN A 398 9.59 -25.28 29.71
C ASN A 398 9.98 -23.86 29.32
N LEU A 399 9.03 -23.08 28.80
CA LEU A 399 9.23 -21.67 28.47
C LEU A 399 9.60 -20.85 29.72
N ASP A 400 8.80 -20.93 30.79
CA ASP A 400 9.10 -20.24 32.06
C ASP A 400 10.48 -20.65 32.60
N LYS A 401 10.79 -21.96 32.60
CA LYS A 401 12.09 -22.47 33.05
C LYS A 401 13.25 -21.90 32.22
N ALA A 402 13.15 -21.96 30.89
CA ALA A 402 14.20 -21.45 30.02
C ALA A 402 14.42 -19.94 30.20
N LEU A 403 13.36 -19.17 30.39
CA LEU A 403 13.43 -17.73 30.67
C LEU A 403 14.12 -17.45 32.01
N ARG A 404 13.78 -18.21 33.07
CA ARG A 404 14.44 -18.09 34.38
C ARG A 404 15.92 -18.43 34.33
N ASP A 405 16.29 -19.47 33.60
CA ASP A 405 17.67 -19.88 33.43
C ASP A 405 18.47 -18.84 32.63
N ALA A 406 17.90 -18.35 31.52
CA ALA A 406 18.53 -17.36 30.64
C ALA A 406 18.69 -15.98 31.30
N THR A 407 17.82 -15.62 32.23
CA THR A 407 17.86 -14.32 32.94
C THR A 407 18.49 -14.40 34.33
N LYS A 408 19.02 -15.56 34.72
CA LYS A 408 19.56 -15.79 36.05
C LYS A 408 20.72 -14.83 36.34
N GLY A 409 20.57 -14.03 37.39
CA GLY A 409 21.60 -13.06 37.82
C GLY A 409 21.62 -11.78 36.98
N MET A 410 20.66 -11.57 36.08
CA MET A 410 20.47 -10.31 35.38
C MET A 410 19.59 -9.37 36.22
N GLU A 411 19.94 -8.09 36.25
CA GLU A 411 19.17 -7.06 36.94
C GLU A 411 18.14 -6.45 35.99
N PRO A 412 16.84 -6.50 36.31
CA PRO A 412 15.81 -5.84 35.52
C PRO A 412 15.90 -4.32 35.64
N VAL A 413 15.42 -3.62 34.62
CA VAL A 413 15.30 -2.15 34.64
C VAL A 413 13.89 -1.72 35.06
N ASP A 414 13.74 -0.43 35.39
CA ASP A 414 12.43 0.17 35.64
C ASP A 414 11.52 0.05 34.41
N ASN A 415 10.23 -0.23 34.64
CA ASN A 415 9.24 -0.37 33.57
C ASN A 415 9.10 0.88 32.69
N MET A 416 9.45 2.07 33.18
CA MET A 416 9.49 3.29 32.39
C MET A 416 10.59 3.22 31.32
N ILE A 417 11.79 2.74 31.67
CA ILE A 417 12.89 2.56 30.72
C ILE A 417 12.49 1.61 29.59
N ASP A 418 11.84 0.50 29.93
CA ASP A 418 11.35 -0.47 28.94
C ASP A 418 10.28 0.13 28.02
N ARG A 419 9.31 0.84 28.59
CA ARG A 419 8.25 1.53 27.81
C ARG A 419 8.82 2.61 26.90
N ASP A 420 9.79 3.37 27.38
CA ASP A 420 10.46 4.42 26.63
C ASP A 420 11.19 3.82 25.41
N ALA A 421 11.87 2.69 25.59
CA ALA A 421 12.52 1.96 24.50
C ALA A 421 11.52 1.35 23.49
N GLN A 422 10.40 0.77 23.98
CA GLN A 422 9.33 0.29 23.09
C GLN A 422 8.76 1.43 22.25
N MET A 423 8.45 2.58 22.88
CA MET A 423 7.97 3.77 22.19
C MET A 423 8.97 4.29 21.16
N MET A 424 10.27 4.29 21.48
CA MET A 424 11.33 4.65 20.52
C MET A 424 11.29 3.76 19.27
N ASN A 425 11.14 2.44 19.41
CA ASN A 425 11.00 1.53 18.26
C ASN A 425 9.70 1.76 17.46
N MET A 426 8.59 2.03 18.15
CA MET A 426 7.32 2.39 17.51
C MET A 426 7.45 3.69 16.69
N LEU A 427 8.13 4.70 17.23
CA LEU A 427 8.41 5.96 16.55
C LEU A 427 9.35 5.77 15.36
N ARG A 428 10.44 5.01 15.51
CA ARG A 428 11.37 4.67 14.41
C ARG A 428 10.63 3.99 13.26
N PHE A 429 9.79 3.02 13.59
CA PHE A 429 9.02 2.27 12.61
C PHE A 429 8.04 3.17 11.83
N GLN A 430 7.35 4.10 12.50
CA GLN A 430 6.36 4.93 11.83
C GLN A 430 6.95 6.16 11.12
N PHE A 431 7.90 6.86 11.76
CA PHE A 431 8.37 8.18 11.31
C PHE A 431 9.84 8.18 10.87
N GLY A 432 10.57 7.08 11.07
CA GLY A 432 12.01 7.01 10.82
C GLY A 432 12.85 7.44 12.03
N ASP A 433 14.16 7.17 11.95
CA ASP A 433 15.12 7.31 13.06
C ASP A 433 15.27 8.75 13.55
N GLU A 434 15.39 9.71 12.63
CA GLU A 434 15.60 11.11 12.98
C GLU A 434 14.36 11.72 13.65
N ALA A 435 13.17 11.45 13.13
CA ALA A 435 11.91 11.88 13.72
C ALA A 435 11.69 11.25 15.12
N ALA A 436 12.08 9.98 15.29
CA ALA A 436 11.99 9.30 16.57
C ALA A 436 12.87 9.98 17.64
N LYS A 437 14.11 10.35 17.31
CA LYS A 437 15.02 11.08 18.21
C LYS A 437 14.50 12.47 18.57
N VAL A 438 13.84 13.15 17.63
CA VAL A 438 13.24 14.47 17.87
C VAL A 438 12.06 14.38 18.84
N LEU A 439 11.25 13.32 18.74
CA LEU A 439 10.09 13.12 19.60
C LEU A 439 10.43 12.53 20.97
N MET A 440 11.41 11.62 21.03
CA MET A 440 11.79 10.87 22.21
C MET A 440 13.22 11.21 22.66
N ASP A 441 13.36 12.25 23.48
CA ASP A 441 14.62 12.66 24.09
C ASP A 441 14.69 12.28 25.58
N GLY A 442 15.75 12.71 26.28
CA GLY A 442 15.96 12.40 27.70
C GLY A 442 14.89 12.97 28.66
N ASN A 443 14.04 13.88 28.20
CA ASN A 443 12.94 14.47 28.97
C ASN A 443 11.55 14.01 28.43
N THR A 444 11.53 13.05 27.50
CA THR A 444 10.29 12.47 26.98
C THR A 444 10.08 11.07 27.56
N HIS A 445 8.85 10.79 28.00
CA HIS A 445 8.47 9.50 28.56
C HIS A 445 7.17 8.94 27.96
N ALA A 446 7.12 7.62 27.86
CA ALA A 446 5.95 6.84 27.48
C ALA A 446 5.13 6.44 28.71
N LEU A 447 3.90 6.96 28.81
CA LEU A 447 2.98 6.72 29.91
C LEU A 447 1.78 5.87 29.47
N GLY A 448 1.16 5.16 30.42
CA GLY A 448 0.01 4.29 30.16
C GLY A 448 0.38 2.81 30.05
N LYS A 449 -0.56 2.01 29.55
CA LYS A 449 -0.42 0.57 29.35
C LYS A 449 -0.45 0.26 27.86
N PHE A 450 0.36 -0.69 27.41
CA PHE A 450 0.31 -1.19 26.05
C PHE A 450 -1.10 -1.74 25.74
N PRO A 451 -1.67 -1.48 24.55
CA PRO A 451 -1.07 -0.71 23.45
C PRO A 451 -1.21 0.82 23.56
N TYR A 452 -1.99 1.37 24.48
CA TYR A 452 -2.34 2.80 24.55
C TYR A 452 -1.27 3.71 25.18
N PHE A 453 -0.01 3.56 24.78
CA PHE A 453 1.06 4.45 25.26
C PHE A 453 0.84 5.89 24.79
N LYS A 454 1.11 6.83 25.68
CA LYS A 454 1.09 8.27 25.44
C LYS A 454 2.49 8.83 25.59
N LEU A 455 2.88 9.69 24.65
CA LEU A 455 4.18 10.34 24.63
C LEU A 455 4.08 11.70 25.32
N PHE A 456 4.82 11.92 26.40
CA PHE A 456 4.85 13.17 27.15
C PHE A 456 6.25 13.71 27.28
N ARG A 457 6.44 15.00 26.96
CA ARG A 457 7.68 15.73 27.22
C ARG A 457 7.52 16.64 28.42
N GLU A 458 8.50 16.63 29.30
CA GLU A 458 8.59 17.50 30.47
C GLU A 458 9.56 18.65 30.20
N ASP A 459 9.15 19.89 30.51
CA ASP A 459 10.03 21.06 30.41
C ASP A 459 10.77 21.33 31.73
N ALA A 460 11.60 22.39 31.74
CA ALA A 460 12.39 22.78 32.90
C ALA A 460 11.54 23.20 34.12
N GLU A 461 10.25 23.49 33.93
CA GLU A 461 9.29 23.84 34.98
C GLU A 461 8.43 22.63 35.41
N HIS A 462 8.80 21.41 34.98
CA HIS A 462 8.08 20.16 35.22
C HIS A 462 6.68 20.12 34.60
N LYS A 463 6.40 20.99 33.61
CA LYS A 463 5.12 20.95 32.89
C LYS A 463 5.17 19.86 31.83
N LYS A 464 4.17 18.98 31.87
CA LYS A 464 4.03 17.86 30.93
C LYS A 464 3.20 18.26 29.72
N THR A 465 3.79 18.14 28.55
CA THR A 465 3.14 18.37 27.26
C THR A 465 3.01 17.04 26.52
N GLN A 466 1.79 16.66 26.15
CA GLN A 466 1.59 15.45 25.35
C GLN A 466 2.01 15.73 23.91
N LEU A 467 2.86 14.87 23.34
CA LEU A 467 3.32 14.98 21.96
C LEU A 467 2.52 14.06 21.02
N GLY A 468 2.03 12.93 21.52
CA GLY A 468 1.22 11.99 20.76
C GLY A 468 0.72 10.82 21.60
N MET A 469 0.05 9.88 20.96
CA MET A 469 -0.33 8.60 21.56
C MET A 469 -0.51 7.50 20.52
N PHE A 470 -0.16 6.27 20.87
CA PHE A 470 -0.50 5.13 20.04
C PHE A 470 -2.01 4.89 20.07
N THR A 471 -2.58 4.74 18.86
CA THR A 471 -4.00 4.47 18.63
C THR A 471 -4.10 3.11 17.93
N PRO A 472 -4.29 2.00 18.66
CA PRO A 472 -4.30 0.65 18.08
C PRO A 472 -5.40 0.47 17.03
N GLU A 473 -6.53 1.16 17.16
CA GLU A 473 -7.62 1.13 16.18
C GLU A 473 -7.21 1.72 14.83
N ARG A 474 -6.25 2.67 14.84
CA ARG A 474 -5.63 3.23 13.63
C ARG A 474 -4.41 2.43 13.18
N GLY A 475 -3.79 1.69 14.09
CA GLY A 475 -2.53 0.99 13.86
C GLY A 475 -1.33 1.93 13.76
N GLY A 476 -1.31 3.01 14.55
CA GLY A 476 -0.20 3.98 14.57
C GLY A 476 -0.29 5.04 15.67
N ILE A 477 0.79 5.78 15.88
CA ILE A 477 0.93 6.94 16.76
C ILE A 477 0.27 8.16 16.14
N SER A 478 -0.74 8.69 16.82
CA SER A 478 -1.43 9.94 16.47
C SER A 478 -0.74 11.10 17.20
N LEU A 479 -0.31 12.12 16.44
CA LEU A 479 0.37 13.30 16.96
C LEU A 479 -0.64 14.37 17.44
N THR A 480 -0.20 15.12 18.44
CA THR A 480 -0.77 16.41 18.86
C THR A 480 -0.21 17.55 17.98
N ILE A 481 -0.68 18.78 18.19
CA ILE A 481 -0.11 19.95 17.49
C ILE A 481 1.34 20.18 17.90
N GLU A 482 1.66 19.99 19.18
CA GLU A 482 2.99 20.18 19.75
C GLU A 482 3.97 19.15 19.20
N GLY A 483 3.56 17.87 19.15
CA GLY A 483 4.37 16.81 18.52
C GLY A 483 4.55 17.04 17.02
N ALA A 484 3.51 17.49 16.32
CA ALA A 484 3.59 17.83 14.90
C ALA A 484 4.52 19.03 14.63
N GLN A 485 4.52 20.05 15.49
CA GLN A 485 5.40 21.21 15.33
C GLN A 485 6.87 20.81 15.46
N LEU A 486 7.21 19.95 16.43
CA LEU A 486 8.58 19.44 16.57
C LEU A 486 9.07 18.72 15.31
N LEU A 487 8.21 17.88 14.70
CA LEU A 487 8.55 17.19 13.47
C LEU A 487 8.67 18.13 12.28
N ALA A 488 7.75 19.10 12.14
CA ALA A 488 7.81 20.09 11.07
C ALA A 488 9.11 20.91 11.14
N ASP A 489 9.50 21.35 12.34
CA ASP A 489 10.73 22.11 12.57
C ASP A 489 11.99 21.28 12.25
N ALA A 490 11.91 19.96 12.41
CA ALA A 490 12.97 19.01 12.07
C ALA A 490 13.01 18.59 10.59
N GLY A 491 12.15 19.17 9.73
CA GLY A 491 12.12 18.85 8.29
C GLY A 491 11.39 17.55 7.94
N TYR A 492 10.53 17.06 8.83
CA TYR A 492 9.62 15.96 8.51
C TYR A 492 8.64 16.39 7.38
N PRO A 493 8.14 15.47 6.54
CA PRO A 493 7.14 15.78 5.52
C PRO A 493 5.95 16.62 6.01
N VAL A 494 5.61 17.68 5.26
CA VAL A 494 4.51 18.60 5.57
C VAL A 494 3.65 18.90 4.34
N ILE A 495 2.46 19.45 4.60
CA ILE A 495 1.51 19.94 3.61
C ILE A 495 1.42 21.46 3.76
N LYS A 496 1.87 22.20 2.75
CA LYS A 496 1.71 23.66 2.69
C LYS A 496 0.28 23.98 2.26
N ILE A 497 -0.42 24.77 3.07
CA ILE A 497 -1.81 25.15 2.82
C ILE A 497 -1.94 26.66 2.62
N MET A 498 -3.03 27.07 1.96
CA MET A 498 -3.42 28.48 1.88
C MET A 498 -3.79 29.02 3.26
N ASP A 499 -3.67 30.34 3.45
CA ASP A 499 -4.12 30.97 4.70
C ASP A 499 -5.64 31.14 4.71
N PHE A 500 -6.31 30.25 5.43
CA PHE A 500 -7.74 30.32 5.70
C PHE A 500 -8.08 29.76 7.08
N GLU A 501 -9.30 30.07 7.54
CA GLU A 501 -9.83 29.55 8.79
C GLU A 501 -10.25 28.08 8.62
N MET A 502 -9.56 27.14 9.26
CA MET A 502 -9.89 25.72 9.18
C MET A 502 -11.12 25.37 10.04
N LYS A 503 -12.27 25.13 9.41
CA LYS A 503 -13.51 24.72 10.11
C LYS A 503 -13.72 23.22 10.20
N GLY A 504 -13.19 22.44 9.26
CA GLY A 504 -13.33 20.98 9.22
C GLY A 504 -12.09 20.28 8.66
N ASN A 505 -12.31 19.32 7.76
CA ASN A 505 -11.24 18.63 7.04
C ASN A 505 -10.54 19.56 6.05
N LEU A 506 -9.29 19.25 5.71
CA LEU A 506 -8.55 19.92 4.63
C LEU A 506 -8.94 19.28 3.31
N PHE A 507 -9.44 20.09 2.39
CA PHE A 507 -9.74 19.69 1.01
C PHE A 507 -8.56 20.03 0.10
N ALA A 508 -8.38 19.26 -0.98
CA ALA A 508 -7.26 19.41 -1.90
C ALA A 508 -7.14 20.85 -2.49
N VAL A 509 -8.28 21.54 -2.69
CA VAL A 509 -8.28 22.96 -3.12
C VAL A 509 -7.52 23.91 -2.19
N GLY A 510 -7.40 23.57 -0.89
CA GLY A 510 -6.68 24.38 0.09
C GLY A 510 -5.20 24.04 0.20
N VAL A 511 -4.72 23.04 -0.54
CA VAL A 511 -3.31 22.62 -0.56
C VAL A 511 -2.58 23.39 -1.66
N ILE A 512 -1.44 23.98 -1.29
CA ILE A 512 -0.51 24.62 -2.24
C ILE A 512 0.47 23.58 -2.78
N GLU A 513 1.06 22.80 -1.86
CA GLU A 513 2.07 21.79 -2.15
C GLU A 513 2.09 20.80 -0.99
N ALA A 514 2.27 19.51 -1.27
CA ALA A 514 2.49 18.50 -0.25
C ALA A 514 3.72 17.65 -0.59
N ASP A 515 4.46 17.27 0.45
CA ASP A 515 5.64 16.42 0.30
C ASP A 515 5.26 15.05 -0.30
N PRO A 516 5.90 14.60 -1.41
CA PRO A 516 5.54 13.36 -2.09
C PRO A 516 5.80 12.10 -1.25
N ARG A 517 6.54 12.21 -0.14
CA ARG A 517 6.76 11.11 0.82
C ARG A 517 5.55 10.83 1.71
N ILE A 518 4.47 11.62 1.62
CA ILE A 518 3.24 11.40 2.38
C ILE A 518 2.38 10.34 1.70
N HIS A 519 2.06 9.28 2.42
CA HIS A 519 1.17 8.21 1.97
C HIS A 519 -0.22 8.32 2.60
N VAL A 520 -1.19 7.62 2.01
CA VAL A 520 -2.54 7.52 2.60
C VAL A 520 -2.45 6.80 3.96
N GLY A 521 -3.06 7.39 4.99
CA GLY A 521 -3.02 6.87 6.36
C GLY A 521 -1.96 7.51 7.27
N ASP A 522 -1.03 8.28 6.70
CA ASP A 522 0.01 8.95 7.47
C ASP A 522 -0.53 10.08 8.35
N GLU A 523 0.28 10.42 9.35
CA GLU A 523 0.11 11.65 10.10
C GLU A 523 0.42 12.85 9.20
N ALA A 524 -0.61 13.64 8.92
CA ALA A 524 -0.57 14.72 7.95
C ALA A 524 -0.47 16.08 8.63
N ILE A 525 0.71 16.69 8.59
CA ILE A 525 1.02 17.97 9.23
C ILE A 525 0.76 19.10 8.22
N ALA A 526 -0.28 19.90 8.47
CA ALA A 526 -0.63 21.04 7.63
C ALA A 526 -0.02 22.34 8.19
N VAL A 527 0.79 23.02 7.37
CA VAL A 527 1.53 24.22 7.74
C VAL A 527 1.13 25.44 6.90
N CYS A 528 1.06 26.60 7.55
CA CYS A 528 0.90 27.91 6.91
C CYS A 528 1.95 28.84 7.52
N ASP A 529 2.72 29.54 6.67
CA ASP A 529 3.79 30.45 7.10
C ASP A 529 4.76 29.83 8.13
N GLY A 530 5.12 28.56 7.90
CA GLY A 530 6.04 27.81 8.77
C GLY A 530 5.46 27.33 10.10
N LYS A 531 4.18 27.59 10.40
CA LYS A 531 3.53 27.13 11.63
C LYS A 531 2.53 26.02 11.35
N VAL A 532 2.49 25.02 12.23
CA VAL A 532 1.46 23.97 12.17
C VAL A 532 0.10 24.57 12.47
N ARG A 533 -0.82 24.45 11.52
CA ARG A 533 -2.21 24.92 11.65
C ARG A 533 -3.16 23.76 11.95
N ALA A 534 -2.89 22.57 11.43
CA ALA A 534 -3.64 21.36 11.75
C ALA A 534 -2.79 20.10 11.62
N ILE A 535 -3.28 19.04 12.28
CA ILE A 535 -2.79 17.68 12.17
C ILE A 535 -3.97 16.73 12.01
N GLY A 536 -3.80 15.73 11.17
CA GLY A 536 -4.82 14.74 10.90
C GLY A 536 -4.26 13.50 10.23
N VAL A 537 -5.13 12.77 9.53
CA VAL A 537 -4.76 11.58 8.76
C VAL A 537 -4.85 11.90 7.27
N ALA A 538 -3.79 11.63 6.51
CA ALA A 538 -3.77 11.76 5.06
C ALA A 538 -4.84 10.85 4.43
N ALA A 539 -5.68 11.43 3.57
CA ALA A 539 -6.67 10.73 2.75
C ALA A 539 -6.26 10.65 1.26
N MET A 540 -5.12 11.24 0.94
CA MET A 540 -4.46 11.30 -0.37
C MET A 540 -2.96 11.16 -0.15
N CYS A 541 -2.20 10.68 -1.14
CA CYS A 541 -0.76 10.84 -1.10
C CYS A 541 -0.36 12.30 -1.36
N GLY A 542 0.86 12.71 -1.04
CA GLY A 542 1.32 14.09 -1.22
C GLY A 542 1.15 14.60 -2.66
N ARG A 543 1.44 13.76 -3.65
CA ARG A 543 1.28 14.12 -5.05
C ARG A 543 -0.19 14.32 -5.44
N GLU A 544 -1.10 13.46 -4.96
CA GLU A 544 -2.54 13.64 -5.14
C GLU A 544 -3.06 14.93 -4.52
N MET A 545 -2.57 15.28 -3.32
CA MET A 545 -2.96 16.52 -2.64
C MET A 545 -2.60 17.77 -3.46
N THR A 546 -1.51 17.71 -4.23
CA THR A 546 -1.03 18.81 -5.08
C THR A 546 -1.79 18.86 -6.42
N ASP A 547 -1.97 17.70 -7.05
CA ASP A 547 -2.56 17.58 -8.39
C ASP A 547 -4.08 17.80 -8.39
N LEU A 548 -4.80 17.29 -7.36
CA LEU A 548 -6.25 17.35 -7.30
C LEU A 548 -6.75 18.68 -6.76
N LYS A 549 -7.92 19.13 -7.25
CA LYS A 549 -8.59 20.35 -6.75
C LYS A 549 -9.84 20.04 -5.91
N ARG A 550 -10.19 18.77 -5.73
CA ARG A 550 -11.38 18.33 -4.98
C ARG A 550 -11.07 17.07 -4.18
N GLY A 551 -11.96 16.77 -3.23
CA GLY A 551 -11.79 15.66 -2.31
C GLY A 551 -11.07 16.06 -1.02
N ILE A 552 -11.20 15.22 -0.02
CA ILE A 552 -10.57 15.41 1.29
C ILE A 552 -9.09 15.00 1.15
N ALA A 553 -8.19 15.96 1.37
CA ALA A 553 -6.75 15.71 1.43
C ALA A 553 -6.35 15.19 2.82
N VAL A 554 -6.89 15.80 3.89
CA VAL A 554 -6.60 15.40 5.28
C VAL A 554 -7.88 15.37 6.10
N LYS A 555 -8.10 14.24 6.79
CA LYS A 555 -9.10 14.11 7.85
C LYS A 555 -8.53 14.73 9.14
N VAL A 556 -8.89 15.99 9.41
CA VAL A 556 -8.30 16.79 10.49
C VAL A 556 -8.77 16.30 11.85
N ARG A 557 -7.84 16.16 12.80
CA ARG A 557 -8.14 15.78 14.20
C ARG A 557 -7.95 16.94 15.18
N HIS A 558 -6.83 17.65 15.06
CA HIS A 558 -6.53 18.83 15.88
C HIS A 558 -6.15 20.01 14.98
N LYS A 559 -6.46 21.22 15.46
CA LYS A 559 -6.18 22.46 14.76
C LYS A 559 -5.94 23.58 15.75
N VAL A 560 -5.09 24.53 15.37
CA VAL A 560 -4.93 25.79 16.07
C VAL A 560 -6.18 26.63 15.82
N LYS A 561 -6.66 27.31 16.86
CA LYS A 561 -7.85 28.17 16.78
C LYS A 561 -7.62 29.40 15.93
#